data_AF-A0A357EEI6-F1
#
_entry.id   AF-A0A357EEI6-F1
#
_cell.length_a   1.000
_cell.length_b   1.000
_cell.length_c   1.000
_cell.angle_alpha   90.00
_cell.angle_beta   90.00
_cell.angle_gamma   90.00
#
_symmetry.space_group_name_H-M   'P 1'
#
loop_
_entity.id
_entity.type
_entity.pdbx_description
1 polymer ?
#
loop_
_entity_poly.entity_id
_entity_poly.type
_entity_poly.pdbx_seq_one_letter_code
_entity_poly.pdbx_strand_id
1 'polypeptide(L)'
;MPNEKECVGSRLDLPQESAYKLATMKLVQKRSKKTGLSPGTLIHIGETRTDSVTVTRFNYAGTHCDEQVVTDMEALQPPADETVTWVNVGGVHKVEVLEGFGKCFGLHPLLLEDIANTDQRPKLDDYEGYLFLVMKMLTTSDRGDILVEQVSFVLGRNYVLSFQENGTDVFGAVRDRLKGGKG
;
A
#
# COMPACT_ATOMS: atom_id res chain seq x y z
N MET A 1 60.23 14.93 9.12
CA MET A 1 60.22 14.85 7.65
C MET A 1 59.68 13.49 7.23
N PRO A 2 58.96 13.41 6.10
CA PRO A 2 57.74 12.63 5.92
C PRO A 2 57.86 11.45 4.95
N ASN A 3 56.82 10.60 4.88
CA ASN A 3 56.18 10.02 3.68
C ASN A 3 55.11 9.02 4.14
N GLU A 4 53.80 9.26 4.03
CA GLU A 4 52.96 9.19 2.81
C GLU A 4 53.31 8.02 1.89
N LYS A 5 52.45 6.98 1.84
CA LYS A 5 51.81 6.43 0.62
C LYS A 5 50.60 5.53 0.96
N GLU A 6 49.44 5.97 0.45
CA GLU A 6 48.34 5.23 -0.22
C GLU A 6 47.63 4.07 0.51
N CYS A 7 46.35 4.23 0.88
CA CYS A 7 45.16 3.94 0.07
C CYS A 7 45.05 2.47 -0.38
N VAL A 8 44.05 1.73 0.14
CA VAL A 8 42.88 1.24 -0.61
C VAL A 8 41.99 0.49 0.39
N GLY A 9 40.77 1.01 0.58
CA GLY A 9 39.69 0.29 1.25
C GLY A 9 39.11 -0.78 0.34
N SER A 10 39.02 -2.01 0.83
CA SER A 10 38.24 -3.06 0.18
C SER A 10 36.80 -3.01 0.69
N ARG A 11 36.01 -2.20 -0.01
CA ARG A 11 34.55 -2.17 -0.02
C ARG A 11 34.07 -3.56 -0.47
N LEU A 12 33.39 -4.29 0.41
CA LEU A 12 32.66 -5.50 0.02
C LEU A 12 31.36 -5.02 -0.64
N ASP A 13 31.34 -5.10 -1.97
CA ASP A 13 30.22 -4.75 -2.82
C ASP A 13 29.05 -5.72 -2.58
N LEU A 14 27.97 -5.20 -2.02
CA LEU A 14 26.62 -5.76 -2.15
C LEU A 14 25.95 -5.08 -3.35
N PRO A 15 25.30 -5.82 -4.26
CA PRO A 15 24.69 -5.22 -5.44
C PRO A 15 23.40 -4.47 -5.04
N GLN A 16 23.53 -3.17 -4.77
CA GLN A 16 22.39 -2.25 -4.65
C GLN A 16 22.21 -1.44 -5.94
N GLU A 17 21.84 -2.13 -7.01
CA GLU A 17 21.27 -1.49 -8.20
C GLU A 17 19.85 -2.04 -8.38
N SER A 18 18.86 -1.38 -7.75
CA SER A 18 17.47 -1.29 -8.24
C SER A 18 16.54 -0.80 -7.12
N ALA A 19 16.62 0.48 -6.78
CA ALA A 19 15.48 1.19 -6.19
C ALA A 19 15.74 2.70 -6.25
N TYR A 20 14.68 3.47 -6.47
CA TYR A 20 14.67 4.94 -6.52
C TYR A 20 15.15 5.54 -7.84
N LYS A 21 14.31 5.38 -8.87
CA LYS A 21 14.30 6.29 -10.01
C LYS A 21 13.71 7.63 -9.58
N LEU A 22 14.37 8.70 -10.01
CA LEU A 22 13.99 10.10 -9.84
C LEU A 22 12.49 10.32 -10.06
N ALA A 23 11.77 10.74 -9.02
CA ALA A 23 10.43 11.27 -9.16
C ALA A 23 10.51 12.68 -9.75
N THR A 24 10.74 12.78 -11.06
CA THR A 24 10.24 13.94 -11.80
C THR A 24 8.73 13.97 -11.57
N MET A 25 8.16 15.09 -11.10
CA MET A 25 6.71 15.33 -11.15
C MET A 25 6.28 15.25 -12.61
N LYS A 26 5.94 14.04 -13.08
CA LYS A 26 5.33 13.85 -14.40
C LYS A 26 3.91 14.33 -14.26
N LEU A 27 3.67 15.54 -14.76
CA LEU A 27 2.37 16.20 -14.77
C LEU A 27 1.26 15.33 -15.40
N VAL A 28 1.62 14.31 -16.19
CA VAL A 28 0.75 13.28 -16.76
C VAL A 28 1.57 11.99 -16.99
N GLN A 29 1.19 10.87 -16.38
CA GLN A 29 1.64 9.54 -16.82
C GLN A 29 0.81 9.07 -18.02
N LYS A 30 1.42 8.32 -18.94
CA LYS A 30 0.78 7.91 -20.21
C LYS A 30 -0.41 6.98 -19.93
N ARG A 31 -1.64 7.50 -19.99
CA ARG A 31 -2.92 6.75 -19.88
C ARG A 31 -3.15 5.71 -20.98
N SER A 32 -2.23 5.57 -21.95
CA SER A 32 -2.46 4.77 -23.16
C SER A 32 -2.57 3.26 -22.93
N LYS A 33 -2.26 2.74 -21.73
CA LYS A 33 -2.44 1.32 -21.41
C LYS A 33 -3.90 0.90 -21.17
N LYS A 34 -4.83 1.85 -20.98
CA LYS A 34 -6.28 1.57 -20.76
C LYS A 34 -7.17 1.76 -21.99
N THR A 35 -6.63 2.23 -23.10
CA THR A 35 -7.46 2.60 -24.26
C THR A 35 -8.14 1.38 -24.86
N GLY A 36 -9.47 1.30 -24.77
CA GLY A 36 -10.28 0.25 -25.39
C GLY A 36 -10.77 -0.88 -24.45
N LEU A 37 -10.48 -0.81 -23.15
CA LEU A 37 -10.95 -1.81 -22.19
C LEU A 37 -12.28 -1.43 -21.56
N SER A 38 -13.05 -2.45 -21.17
CA SER A 38 -14.27 -2.26 -20.39
C SER A 38 -13.97 -1.66 -19.02
N PRO A 39 -14.82 -0.75 -18.50
CA PRO A 39 -14.74 -0.28 -17.12
C PRO A 39 -14.71 -1.45 -16.13
N GLY A 40 -13.87 -1.38 -15.10
CA GLY A 40 -13.71 -2.43 -14.09
C GLY A 40 -12.68 -3.49 -14.45
N THR A 41 -11.96 -3.33 -15.57
CA THR A 41 -10.83 -4.21 -15.92
C THR A 41 -9.64 -3.87 -15.04
N LEU A 42 -9.18 -4.84 -14.24
CA LEU A 42 -8.02 -4.65 -13.36
C LEU A 42 -6.72 -4.69 -14.15
N ILE A 43 -6.10 -3.52 -14.28
CA ILE A 43 -4.75 -3.37 -14.83
C ILE A 43 -3.97 -2.48 -13.90
N HIS A 44 -2.80 -2.94 -13.48
CA HIS A 44 -1.83 -2.12 -12.76
C HIS A 44 -1.31 -1.00 -13.65
N ILE A 45 -1.51 0.25 -13.23
CA ILE A 45 -0.98 1.43 -13.91
C ILE A 45 -0.16 2.21 -12.92
N GLY A 46 1.14 2.03 -13.09
CA GLY A 46 2.20 2.56 -12.26
C GLY A 46 3.51 1.91 -12.70
N GLU A 47 4.60 2.17 -11.97
CA GLU A 47 5.82 1.40 -12.17
C GLU A 47 5.59 -0.03 -11.69
N THR A 48 5.98 -1.02 -12.50
CA THR A 48 5.94 -2.44 -12.13
C THR A 48 7.11 -2.70 -11.20
N ARG A 49 6.82 -3.07 -9.95
CA ARG A 49 7.84 -3.45 -8.96
C ARG A 49 7.76 -4.95 -8.69
N THR A 50 8.92 -5.58 -8.52
CA THR A 50 9.09 -7.01 -8.16
C THR A 50 8.94 -7.27 -6.66
N ASP A 51 8.47 -6.28 -5.91
CA ASP A 51 8.43 -6.34 -4.44
C ASP A 51 7.37 -7.34 -3.96
N SER A 52 7.62 -8.00 -2.83
CA SER A 52 6.65 -8.94 -2.24
C SER A 52 5.41 -8.20 -1.75
N VAL A 53 4.22 -8.70 -2.09
CA VAL A 53 2.97 -8.23 -1.48
C VAL A 53 2.90 -8.71 -0.04
N THR A 54 2.57 -7.81 0.86
CA THR A 54 2.39 -8.07 2.28
C THR A 54 0.96 -7.75 2.68
N VAL A 55 0.35 -8.64 3.44
CA VAL A 55 -0.99 -8.45 3.99
C VAL A 55 -0.92 -8.71 5.49
N THR A 56 -1.20 -7.69 6.29
CA THR A 56 -1.18 -7.79 7.75
C THR A 56 -2.55 -7.42 8.29
N ARG A 57 -3.14 -8.30 9.10
CA ARG A 57 -4.39 -8.07 9.80
C ARG A 57 -4.10 -7.69 11.25
N PHE A 58 -4.76 -6.63 11.71
CA PHE A 58 -4.84 -6.21 13.10
C PHE A 58 -6.29 -6.40 13.53
N ASN A 59 -6.54 -7.26 14.51
CA ASN A 59 -7.86 -7.38 15.12
C ASN A 59 -7.85 -6.68 16.48
N TYR A 60 -8.81 -5.79 16.72
CA TYR A 60 -8.89 -4.98 17.92
C TYR A 60 -10.18 -5.25 18.68
N ALA A 61 -10.04 -5.59 19.96
CA ALA A 61 -11.15 -5.87 20.87
C ALA A 61 -10.85 -5.28 22.26
N GLY A 62 -11.37 -4.09 22.55
CA GLY A 62 -11.12 -3.42 23.83
C GLY A 62 -9.65 -3.07 24.00
N THR A 63 -8.95 -3.66 24.98
CA THR A 63 -7.52 -3.37 25.21
C THR A 63 -6.59 -4.35 24.48
N HIS A 64 -7.14 -5.28 23.70
CA HIS A 64 -6.37 -6.31 23.02
C HIS A 64 -6.24 -6.01 21.52
N CYS A 65 -5.04 -6.25 20.98
CA CYS A 65 -4.77 -6.15 19.56
C CYS A 65 -3.94 -7.36 19.11
N ASP A 66 -4.53 -8.19 18.25
CA ASP A 66 -3.87 -9.31 17.60
C ASP A 66 -3.34 -8.88 16.23
N GLU A 67 -2.05 -9.07 16.00
CA GLU A 67 -1.41 -8.86 14.70
C GLU A 67 -1.11 -10.21 14.03
N GLN A 68 -1.52 -10.35 12.78
CA GLN A 68 -1.29 -11.57 12.01
C GLN A 68 -0.92 -11.23 10.56
N VAL A 69 0.17 -11.85 10.08
CA VAL A 69 0.47 -11.87 8.64
C VAL A 69 -0.45 -12.87 7.96
N VAL A 70 -1.11 -12.42 6.89
CA VAL A 70 -2.08 -13.19 6.13
C VAL A 70 -1.42 -13.72 4.87
N THR A 71 -1.38 -15.05 4.75
CA THR A 71 -0.87 -15.76 3.56
C THR A 71 -1.99 -16.31 2.69
N ASP A 72 -3.17 -16.50 3.26
CA ASP A 72 -4.36 -16.99 2.59
C ASP A 72 -5.44 -15.91 2.58
N MET A 73 -5.79 -15.45 1.39
CA MET A 73 -6.77 -14.39 1.19
C MET A 73 -8.18 -14.84 1.53
N GLU A 74 -8.49 -16.14 1.41
CA GLU A 74 -9.83 -16.67 1.73
C GLU A 74 -10.13 -16.57 3.23
N ALA A 75 -9.10 -16.51 4.06
CA ALA A 75 -9.20 -16.30 5.51
C ALA A 75 -9.57 -14.86 5.91
N LEU A 76 -9.58 -13.92 4.96
CA LEU A 76 -10.05 -12.55 5.21
C LEU A 76 -11.55 -12.47 4.99
N GLN A 77 -12.26 -11.97 5.97
CA GLN A 77 -13.68 -11.65 5.88
C GLN A 77 -13.93 -10.39 6.72
N PRO A 78 -14.98 -9.61 6.40
CA PRO A 78 -15.50 -8.62 7.33
C PRO A 78 -15.77 -9.26 8.70
N PRO A 79 -15.44 -8.58 9.82
CA PRO A 79 -15.72 -9.10 11.15
C PRO A 79 -17.23 -9.30 11.33
N ALA A 80 -17.60 -10.45 11.89
CA ALA A 80 -18.98 -10.82 12.19
C ALA A 80 -19.38 -10.48 13.65
N ASP A 81 -18.44 -9.96 14.43
CA ASP A 81 -18.60 -9.58 15.82
C ASP A 81 -18.34 -8.07 16.00
N GLU A 82 -18.26 -7.63 17.26
CA GLU A 82 -18.00 -6.23 17.63
C GLU A 82 -16.51 -5.85 17.57
N THR A 83 -15.64 -6.74 17.06
CA THR A 83 -14.23 -6.43 16.91
C THR A 83 -13.98 -5.53 15.71
N VAL A 84 -12.96 -4.68 15.81
CA VAL A 84 -12.55 -3.80 14.72
C VAL A 84 -11.34 -4.42 14.03
N THR A 85 -11.49 -4.73 12.74
CA THR A 85 -10.41 -5.32 11.94
C THR A 85 -9.79 -4.28 11.03
N TRP A 86 -8.48 -4.05 11.15
CA TRP A 86 -7.71 -3.30 10.16
C TRP A 86 -6.84 -4.26 9.34
N VAL A 87 -6.99 -4.25 8.02
CA VAL A 87 -6.10 -4.98 7.10
C VAL A 87 -5.21 -3.99 6.35
N ASN A 88 -3.91 -4.12 6.52
CA ASN A 88 -2.91 -3.32 5.83
C ASN A 88 -2.27 -4.14 4.69
N VAL A 89 -2.36 -3.62 3.47
CA VAL A 89 -1.85 -4.23 2.25
C VAL A 89 -0.73 -3.38 1.69
N GLY A 90 0.49 -3.92 1.69
CA GLY A 90 1.63 -3.34 1.00
C GLY A 90 1.86 -4.05 -0.32
N GLY A 91 1.72 -3.34 -1.44
CA GLY A 91 1.89 -3.86 -2.79
C GLY A 91 0.56 -4.12 -3.51
N VAL A 92 0.06 -3.12 -4.23
CA VAL A 92 -1.18 -3.22 -5.06
C VAL A 92 -0.95 -3.73 -6.49
N HIS A 93 0.28 -4.11 -6.84
CA HIS A 93 0.65 -4.49 -8.20
C HIS A 93 0.21 -5.91 -8.60
N LYS A 94 -0.24 -6.74 -7.64
CA LYS A 94 -0.77 -8.10 -7.91
C LYS A 94 -2.29 -8.07 -7.96
N VAL A 95 -2.83 -8.23 -9.17
CA VAL A 95 -4.27 -8.18 -9.44
C VAL A 95 -5.02 -9.26 -8.66
N GLU A 96 -4.44 -10.45 -8.50
CA GLU A 96 -5.05 -11.59 -7.83
C GLU A 96 -5.36 -11.29 -6.35
N VAL A 97 -4.51 -10.50 -5.70
CA VAL A 97 -4.72 -10.07 -4.30
C VAL A 97 -5.90 -9.11 -4.23
N LEU A 98 -5.99 -8.13 -5.13
CA LEU A 98 -7.10 -7.18 -5.20
C LEU A 98 -8.43 -7.88 -5.53
N GLU A 99 -8.42 -8.86 -6.43
CA GLU A 99 -9.59 -9.71 -6.69
C GLU A 99 -10.02 -10.49 -5.46
N GLY A 100 -9.07 -11.01 -4.67
CA GLY A 100 -9.34 -11.64 -3.38
C GLY A 100 -10.08 -10.72 -2.43
N PHE A 101 -9.62 -9.48 -2.26
CA PHE A 101 -10.33 -8.46 -1.49
C PHE A 101 -11.71 -8.15 -2.05
N GLY A 102 -11.83 -8.04 -3.38
CA GLY A 102 -13.10 -7.86 -4.08
C GLY A 102 -14.13 -8.93 -3.69
N LYS A 103 -13.73 -10.20 -3.73
CA LYS A 103 -14.59 -11.33 -3.38
C LYS A 103 -14.92 -11.37 -1.89
N CYS A 104 -13.93 -11.18 -1.02
CA CYS A 104 -14.12 -11.34 0.42
C CYS A 104 -14.89 -10.20 1.08
N PHE A 105 -14.72 -8.96 0.59
CA PHE A 105 -15.35 -7.77 1.18
C PHE A 105 -16.47 -7.18 0.32
N GLY A 106 -16.77 -7.78 -0.84
CA GLY A 106 -17.78 -7.27 -1.77
C GLY A 106 -17.41 -5.92 -2.38
N LEU A 107 -16.11 -5.69 -2.65
CA LEU A 107 -15.65 -4.40 -3.18
C LEU A 107 -16.01 -4.26 -4.66
N HIS A 108 -16.48 -3.08 -5.03
CA HIS A 108 -16.91 -2.79 -6.39
C HIS A 108 -15.71 -2.86 -7.37
N PRO A 109 -15.84 -3.47 -8.55
CA PRO A 109 -14.72 -3.60 -9.51
C PRO A 109 -14.06 -2.28 -9.91
N LEU A 110 -14.84 -1.20 -10.04
CA LEU A 110 -14.30 0.14 -10.34
C LEU A 110 -13.40 0.69 -9.22
N LEU A 111 -13.72 0.39 -7.97
CA LEU A 111 -12.88 0.78 -6.84
C LEU A 111 -11.56 -0.01 -6.86
N LEU A 112 -11.61 -1.30 -7.16
CA LEU A 112 -10.40 -2.12 -7.30
C LEU A 112 -9.51 -1.63 -8.45
N GLU A 113 -10.12 -1.19 -9.56
CA GLU A 113 -9.41 -0.55 -10.67
C GLU A 113 -8.71 0.75 -10.23
N ASP A 114 -9.35 1.54 -9.36
CA ASP A 114 -8.77 2.76 -8.81
C ASP A 114 -7.65 2.50 -7.83
N ILE A 115 -7.71 1.41 -7.05
CA ILE A 115 -6.60 0.96 -6.19
C ILE A 115 -5.40 0.55 -7.06
N ALA A 116 -5.63 -0.20 -8.15
CA ALA A 116 -4.58 -0.64 -9.06
C ALA A 116 -4.00 0.50 -9.93
N ASN A 117 -4.72 1.62 -10.05
CA ASN A 117 -4.27 2.79 -10.79
C ASN A 117 -3.70 3.83 -9.83
N THR A 118 -2.38 3.89 -9.71
CA THR A 118 -1.73 4.68 -8.65
C THR A 118 -1.60 6.18 -8.96
N ASP A 119 -2.16 6.62 -10.09
CA ASP A 119 -2.23 8.03 -10.52
C ASP A 119 -3.62 8.66 -10.25
N GLN A 120 -4.41 8.07 -9.34
CA GLN A 120 -5.70 8.66 -8.98
C GLN A 120 -5.51 9.95 -8.17
N ARG A 121 -6.39 10.91 -8.40
CA ARG A 121 -6.48 12.11 -7.55
C ARG A 121 -7.13 11.75 -6.22
N PRO A 122 -6.77 12.42 -5.12
CA PRO A 122 -7.48 12.25 -3.87
C PRO A 122 -8.98 12.46 -4.03
N LYS A 123 -9.76 11.53 -3.48
CA LYS A 123 -11.22 11.50 -3.61
C LYS A 123 -11.85 10.68 -2.49
N LEU A 124 -13.13 10.91 -2.24
CA LEU A 124 -13.98 10.12 -1.36
C LEU A 124 -15.23 9.72 -2.15
N ASP A 125 -15.47 8.42 -2.27
CA ASP A 125 -16.64 7.84 -2.91
C ASP A 125 -17.47 7.08 -1.86
N ASP A 126 -18.78 7.28 -1.86
CA ASP A 126 -19.73 6.60 -0.97
C ASP A 126 -20.37 5.42 -1.70
N TYR A 127 -20.19 4.22 -1.15
CA TYR A 127 -20.78 2.98 -1.65
C TYR A 127 -21.75 2.43 -0.61
N GLU A 128 -22.71 1.62 -1.06
CA GLU A 128 -23.62 0.94 -0.14
C GLU A 128 -22.82 0.00 0.79
N GLY A 129 -22.69 0.41 2.07
CA GLY A 129 -22.04 -0.35 3.12
C GLY A 129 -20.58 0.00 3.42
N TYR A 130 -19.92 0.86 2.63
CA TYR A 130 -18.55 1.31 2.91
C TYR A 130 -18.19 2.63 2.20
N LEU A 131 -17.20 3.33 2.75
CA LEU A 131 -16.58 4.50 2.13
C LEU A 131 -15.27 4.11 1.46
N PHE A 132 -14.98 4.70 0.29
CA PHE A 132 -13.72 4.56 -0.40
C PHE A 132 -12.98 5.89 -0.46
N LEU A 133 -11.77 5.94 0.10
CA LEU A 133 -10.95 7.14 0.17
C LEU A 133 -9.62 6.91 -0.55
N VAL A 134 -9.25 7.81 -1.44
CA VAL A 134 -7.91 7.86 -2.05
C VAL A 134 -7.19 9.10 -1.52
N MET A 135 -5.94 8.92 -1.09
CA MET A 135 -5.06 9.99 -0.61
C MET A 135 -3.67 9.86 -1.24
N LYS A 136 -2.88 10.94 -1.14
CA LYS A 136 -1.45 10.91 -1.45
C LYS A 136 -0.65 11.06 -0.16
N MET A 137 0.24 10.11 0.09
CA MET A 137 1.27 10.17 1.11
C MET A 137 2.50 10.86 0.54
N LEU A 138 3.05 11.82 1.28
CA LEU A 138 4.28 12.52 0.92
C LEU A 138 5.37 12.10 1.90
N THR A 139 6.47 11.58 1.38
CA THR A 139 7.67 11.26 2.16
C THR A 139 8.90 11.92 1.54
N THR A 140 10.01 11.95 2.26
CA THR A 140 11.26 12.54 1.78
C THR A 140 12.30 11.44 1.61
N SER A 141 13.00 11.43 0.48
CA SER A 141 14.14 10.53 0.27
C SER A 141 15.35 11.00 1.09
N ASP A 142 16.35 10.13 1.24
CA ASP A 142 17.64 10.48 1.85
C ASP A 142 18.36 11.63 1.14
N ARG A 143 18.00 11.91 -0.12
CA ARG A 143 18.54 13.00 -0.94
C ARG A 143 17.74 14.30 -0.84
N GLY A 144 16.65 14.31 -0.07
CA GLY A 144 15.76 15.46 0.09
C GLY A 144 14.67 15.57 -0.96
N ASP A 145 14.49 14.55 -1.82
CA ASP A 145 13.43 14.55 -2.84
C ASP A 145 12.08 14.24 -2.21
N ILE A 146 11.00 14.86 -2.70
CA ILE A 146 9.63 14.50 -2.30
C ILE A 146 9.19 13.26 -3.08
N LEU A 147 8.89 12.20 -2.35
CA LEU A 147 8.28 10.99 -2.86
C LEU A 147 6.77 11.06 -2.63
N VAL A 148 6.00 10.71 -3.66
CA VAL A 148 4.54 10.70 -3.62
C VAL A 148 4.05 9.27 -3.82
N GLU A 149 3.28 8.77 -2.88
CA GLU A 149 2.67 7.44 -2.95
C GLU A 149 1.16 7.57 -2.79
N GLN A 150 0.40 6.78 -3.55
CA GLN A 150 -1.03 6.64 -3.32
C GLN A 150 -1.31 5.71 -2.13
N VAL A 151 -2.22 6.13 -1.28
CA VAL A 151 -2.85 5.22 -0.30
C VAL A 151 -4.35 5.26 -0.50
N SER A 152 -4.93 4.08 -0.60
CA SER A 152 -6.37 3.90 -0.70
C SER A 152 -6.91 3.24 0.56
N PHE A 153 -8.08 3.67 1.02
CA PHE A 153 -8.77 3.11 2.17
C PHE A 153 -10.18 2.68 1.79
N VAL A 154 -10.60 1.54 2.35
CA VAL A 154 -12.01 1.13 2.39
C VAL A 154 -12.43 1.09 3.85
N LEU A 155 -13.44 1.87 4.21
CA LEU A 155 -13.95 1.96 5.56
C LEU A 155 -15.35 1.34 5.59
N GLY A 156 -15.46 0.12 6.13
CA GLY A 156 -16.73 -0.54 6.38
C GLY A 156 -17.19 -0.36 7.83
N ARG A 157 -18.26 -1.05 8.22
CA ARG A 157 -18.88 -0.92 9.56
C ARG A 157 -17.90 -1.12 10.71
N ASN A 158 -17.15 -2.22 10.68
CA ASN A 158 -16.19 -2.62 11.72
C ASN A 158 -14.82 -2.98 11.13
N TYR A 159 -14.52 -2.50 9.92
CA TYR A 159 -13.23 -2.77 9.31
C TYR A 159 -12.67 -1.59 8.54
N VAL A 160 -11.33 -1.55 8.47
CA VAL A 160 -10.58 -0.65 7.60
C VAL A 160 -9.66 -1.50 6.74
N LEU A 161 -9.65 -1.27 5.44
CA LEU A 161 -8.64 -1.82 4.53
C LEU A 161 -7.75 -0.66 4.08
N SER A 162 -6.44 -0.78 4.18
CA SER A 162 -5.48 0.17 3.60
C SER A 162 -4.65 -0.50 2.52
N PHE A 163 -4.54 0.14 1.38
CA PHE A 163 -3.81 -0.34 0.20
C PHE A 163 -2.71 0.64 -0.18
N GLN A 164 -1.49 0.14 -0.26
CA GLN A 164 -0.29 0.93 -0.49
C GLN A 164 0.50 0.36 -1.68
N GLU A 165 1.22 1.22 -2.40
CA GLU A 165 2.05 0.79 -3.52
C GLU A 165 3.22 -0.06 -3.04
N ASN A 166 3.73 0.28 -1.85
CA ASN A 166 4.91 -0.33 -1.24
C ASN A 166 4.60 -0.84 0.18
N GLY A 167 5.55 -1.54 0.81
CA GLY A 167 5.43 -2.00 2.20
C GLY A 167 5.91 -1.00 3.27
N THR A 168 6.39 0.17 2.85
CA THR A 168 6.91 1.20 3.77
C THR A 168 5.82 2.23 4.02
N ASP A 169 5.31 2.30 5.24
CA ASP A 169 4.18 3.16 5.57
C ASP A 169 4.39 4.04 6.80
N VAL A 170 3.55 5.08 6.92
CA VAL A 170 3.55 6.03 8.05
C VAL A 170 2.65 5.59 9.21
N PHE A 171 2.09 4.37 9.17
CA PHE A 171 1.13 3.90 10.17
C PHE A 171 1.79 3.29 11.41
N GLY A 172 3.12 3.43 11.57
CA GLY A 172 3.84 2.94 12.75
C GLY A 172 3.22 3.44 14.06
N ALA A 173 2.99 4.75 14.17
CA ALA A 173 2.38 5.34 15.36
C ALA A 173 0.95 4.83 15.62
N VAL A 174 0.19 4.48 14.57
CA VAL A 174 -1.15 3.89 14.70
C VAL A 174 -1.03 2.47 15.24
N ARG A 175 -0.14 1.64 14.67
CA ARG A 175 0.14 0.29 15.16
C ARG A 175 0.57 0.28 16.62
N ASP A 176 1.46 1.19 17.01
CA ASP A 176 1.95 1.29 18.39
C ASP A 176 0.82 1.65 19.38
N ARG A 177 -0.09 2.55 18.98
CA ARG A 177 -1.25 2.91 19.80
C ARG A 177 -2.23 1.74 19.96
N LEU A 178 -2.49 1.00 18.89
CA LEU A 178 -3.36 -0.18 18.92
C LEU A 178 -2.78 -1.25 19.84
N LYS A 179 -1.49 -1.57 19.70
CA LYS A 179 -0.78 -2.52 20.58
C LYS A 179 -0.73 -2.06 22.04
N GLY A 180 -0.68 -0.75 22.26
CA GLY A 180 -0.68 -0.15 23.60
C GLY A 180 -2.06 -0.03 24.25
N GLY A 181 -3.15 -0.49 23.61
CA GLY A 181 -4.52 -0.39 24.15
C GLY A 181 -5.04 1.04 24.27
N LYS A 182 -4.51 1.97 23.46
CA LYS A 182 -4.88 3.40 23.43
C LYS A 182 -5.68 3.77 22.17
N GLY A 183 -6.42 2.80 21.64
CA GLY A 183 -7.28 2.93 20.46
C GLY A 183 -8.44 3.86 20.72
#